data_AF-A0A3P6FFQ4-F1
#
_entry.id   AF-A0A3P6FFQ4-F1
#
_cell.length_a   1.000
_cell.length_b   1.000
_cell.length_c   1.000
_cell.angle_alpha   90.00
_cell.angle_beta   90.00
_cell.angle_gamma   90.00
#
_symmetry.space_group_name_H-M   'P 1'
#
loop_
_entity.id
_entity.type
_entity.pdbx_description
1 polymer ?
#
loop_
_entity_poly.entity_id
_entity_poly.type
_entity_poly.pdbx_seq_one_letter_code
_entity_poly.pdbx_strand_id
1 'polypeptide(L)'
;MTPYHLENTGVLPSLSELFKMTHATSDRVFVDPASEKLFHAVAPKKKGRTAGIGSVNEVVRTTSSYTSRRDEENSHMKARIDSQHVRLDSLEDQLDVMAVENPTMQRILSERRAALGLPVWDPEGTDPNSQQPSNPTDYFENM
;
A
#
# COMPACT_ATOMS: atom_id res chain seq x y z
N MET A 1 6.74 -3.20 56.35
CA MET A 1 7.46 -2.20 55.54
C MET A 1 8.52 -2.96 54.75
N THR A 2 8.22 -3.35 53.51
CA THR A 2 9.19 -4.01 52.62
C THR A 2 9.36 -3.11 51.40
N PRO A 3 10.57 -2.59 51.14
CA PRO A 3 10.83 -1.78 49.96
C PRO A 3 10.88 -2.69 48.74
N TYR A 4 10.07 -2.40 47.73
CA TYR A 4 10.07 -3.13 46.46
C TYR A 4 11.44 -2.95 45.80
N HIS A 5 12.20 -4.04 45.76
CA HIS A 5 13.50 -4.14 45.13
C HIS A 5 13.34 -3.91 43.62
N LEU A 6 13.94 -2.83 43.09
CA LEU A 6 14.21 -2.73 41.66
C LEU A 6 15.41 -3.62 41.39
N GLU A 7 15.17 -4.86 40.98
CA GLU A 7 16.25 -5.74 40.54
C GLU A 7 16.87 -5.14 39.28
N ASN A 8 18.20 -4.97 39.29
CA ASN A 8 18.98 -4.41 38.18
C ASN A 8 19.11 -5.43 37.02
N THR A 9 17.99 -5.96 36.53
CA THR A 9 17.95 -6.98 35.47
C THR A 9 18.25 -6.43 34.08
N GLY A 10 18.52 -5.12 33.93
CA GLY A 10 18.83 -4.50 32.63
C GLY A 10 17.67 -4.52 31.63
N VAL A 11 16.52 -5.07 32.03
CA VAL A 11 15.28 -5.10 31.28
C VAL A 11 14.45 -3.90 31.72
N LEU A 12 14.13 -3.01 30.77
CA LEU A 12 13.28 -1.87 31.04
C LEU A 12 11.86 -2.36 31.39
N PRO A 13 11.29 -1.93 32.52
CA PRO A 13 9.95 -2.33 32.92
C PRO A 13 8.94 -1.87 31.88
N SER A 14 7.85 -2.64 31.74
CA SER A 14 6.80 -2.30 30.79
C SER A 14 6.09 -1.01 31.19
N LEU A 15 5.53 -0.29 30.21
CA LEU A 15 4.70 0.89 30.45
C LEU A 15 3.51 0.60 31.39
N SER A 16 2.99 -0.64 31.38
CA SER A 16 1.92 -1.09 32.28
C SER A 16 2.41 -1.25 33.72
N GLU A 17 3.62 -1.76 33.94
CA GLU A 17 4.22 -1.86 35.27
C GLU A 17 4.57 -0.50 35.84
N LEU A 18 5.13 0.39 35.01
CA LEU A 18 5.40 1.78 35.39
C LEU A 18 4.10 2.49 35.80
N PHE A 19 3.01 2.27 35.05
CA PHE A 19 1.70 2.85 35.35
C PHE A 19 1.10 2.31 36.66
N LYS A 20 1.19 1.00 36.91
CA LYS A 20 0.73 0.38 38.17
C LYS A 20 1.53 0.87 39.39
N MET A 21 2.77 1.30 39.19
CA MET A 21 3.59 1.88 40.24
C MET A 21 3.15 3.31 40.63
N THR A 22 2.51 4.05 39.72
CA THR A 22 2.10 5.45 39.94
C THR A 22 0.61 5.65 40.20
N HIS A 23 -0.24 4.66 39.91
CA HIS A 23 -1.70 4.74 40.05
C HIS A 23 -2.28 3.51 40.77
N ALA A 24 -3.00 3.73 41.89
CA ALA A 24 -3.65 2.66 42.64
C ALA A 24 -4.89 2.08 41.92
N THR A 25 -5.52 2.88 41.05
CA THR A 25 -6.73 2.50 40.28
C THR A 25 -6.71 3.23 38.92
N SER A 26 -7.28 2.62 37.86
CA SER A 26 -7.35 3.17 36.49
C SER A 26 -8.14 4.47 36.34
N ASP A 27 -8.77 4.95 37.41
CA ASP A 27 -9.63 6.14 37.42
C ASP A 27 -8.87 7.46 37.52
N ARG A 28 -7.58 7.46 37.17
CA ARG A 28 -6.70 8.66 37.18
C ARG A 28 -6.62 9.36 38.55
N VAL A 29 -6.92 8.64 39.63
CA VAL A 29 -6.68 9.13 40.99
C VAL A 29 -5.19 8.93 41.27
N PHE A 30 -4.48 10.04 41.40
CA PHE A 30 -3.06 10.04 41.72
C PHE A 30 -2.84 9.55 43.16
N VAL A 31 -1.84 8.69 43.36
CA VAL A 31 -1.55 8.10 44.69
C VAL A 31 -0.94 9.13 45.65
N ASP A 32 -0.28 10.16 45.11
CA ASP A 32 0.41 11.19 45.88
C ASP A 32 -0.15 12.60 45.56
N PRO A 33 -0.55 13.39 46.57
CA PRO A 33 -0.99 14.77 46.40
C PRO A 33 0.03 15.69 45.71
N ALA A 34 1.33 15.38 45.72
CA ALA A 34 2.33 16.18 45.02
C ALA A 34 2.28 15.96 43.49
N SER A 35 2.00 14.75 43.03
CA SER A 35 1.82 14.44 41.60
C SER A 35 0.57 15.12 40.98
N GLU A 36 -0.52 15.24 41.74
CA GLU A 36 -1.71 16.00 41.30
C GLU A 36 -1.40 17.51 41.17
N LYS A 37 -0.63 18.07 42.11
CA LYS A 37 -0.14 19.45 42.02
C LYS A 37 0.76 19.66 40.80
N LEU A 38 1.63 18.70 40.48
CA LEU A 38 2.47 18.75 39.28
C LEU A 38 1.63 18.68 38.00
N PHE A 39 0.63 17.80 37.93
CA PHE A 39 -0.28 17.69 36.79
C PHE A 39 -1.00 19.02 36.52
N HIS A 40 -1.53 19.66 37.56
CA HIS A 40 -2.15 20.99 37.41
C HIS A 40 -1.16 22.12 37.11
N ALA A 41 0.12 21.95 37.44
CA ALA A 41 1.18 22.91 37.12
C ALA A 41 1.66 22.79 35.65
N VAL A 42 1.72 21.57 35.10
CA VAL A 42 2.13 21.32 33.70
C VAL A 42 0.96 21.32 32.73
N ALA A 43 -0.27 21.12 33.21
CA ALA A 43 -1.47 21.26 32.40
C ALA A 43 -1.58 22.72 31.92
N PRO A 44 -1.61 22.97 30.59
CA PRO A 44 -1.69 24.32 30.08
C PRO A 44 -3.01 24.95 30.53
N LYS A 45 -2.97 25.91 31.46
CA LYS A 45 -4.13 26.76 31.81
C LYS A 45 -4.46 27.69 30.64
N LYS A 46 -5.00 27.15 29.55
CA LYS A 46 -5.41 27.94 28.39
C LYS A 46 -6.92 28.10 28.37
N LYS A 47 -7.38 29.25 28.89
CA LYS A 47 -8.67 29.83 28.52
C LYS A 47 -8.68 30.01 26.99
N GLY A 48 -9.52 29.25 26.30
CA GLY A 48 -10.09 29.67 25.02
C GLY A 48 -9.22 29.57 23.76
N ARG A 49 -8.14 28.79 23.73
CA ARG A 49 -7.47 28.44 22.46
C ARG A 49 -7.06 26.97 22.47
N THR A 50 -8.05 26.11 22.30
CA THR A 50 -7.83 24.76 21.78
C THR A 50 -7.34 24.94 20.34
N ALA A 51 -6.02 25.04 20.16
CA ALA A 51 -5.44 24.67 18.88
C ALA A 51 -5.82 23.19 18.72
N GLY A 52 -6.85 22.95 17.91
CA GLY A 52 -7.49 21.65 17.77
C GLY A 52 -6.43 20.62 17.47
N ILE A 53 -6.22 19.70 18.40
CA ILE A 53 -5.81 18.36 18.02
C ILE A 53 -6.89 17.94 17.02
N GLY A 54 -6.52 17.86 15.73
CA GLY A 54 -7.46 17.68 14.63
C GLY A 54 -8.46 16.58 14.97
N SER A 55 -9.74 16.86 14.71
CA SER A 55 -10.80 15.86 14.88
C SER A 55 -10.41 14.57 14.16
N VAL A 56 -10.77 13.42 14.71
CA VAL A 56 -10.56 12.10 14.08
C VAL A 56 -11.02 12.09 12.61
N ASN A 57 -12.07 12.86 12.30
CA ASN A 57 -12.58 13.03 10.95
C ASN A 57 -11.59 13.71 9.98
N GLU A 58 -10.75 14.64 10.45
CA GLU A 58 -9.74 15.29 9.59
C GLU A 58 -8.61 14.34 9.24
N VAL A 59 -8.13 13.54 10.20
CA VAL A 59 -7.13 12.50 9.94
C VAL A 59 -7.66 11.52 8.91
N VAL A 60 -8.92 11.07 9.06
CA VAL A 60 -9.59 10.17 8.11
C VAL A 60 -9.70 10.81 6.73
N ARG A 61 -10.10 12.09 6.62
CA ARG A 61 -10.17 12.82 5.34
C ARG A 61 -8.79 12.96 4.69
N THR A 62 -7.74 13.25 5.46
CA THR A 62 -6.37 13.37 4.95
C THR A 62 -5.83 12.02 4.47
N THR A 63 -6.05 10.94 5.23
CA THR A 63 -5.68 9.59 4.79
C THR A 63 -6.48 9.15 3.56
N SER A 64 -7.78 9.42 3.51
CA SER A 64 -8.65 9.13 2.37
C SER A 64 -8.24 9.90 1.12
N SER A 65 -7.87 11.18 1.26
CA SER A 65 -7.37 12.00 0.17
C SER A 65 -6.04 11.47 -0.38
N TYR A 66 -5.14 11.01 0.48
CA TYR A 66 -3.87 10.43 0.06
C TYR A 66 -4.06 9.12 -0.71
N THR A 67 -4.89 8.19 -0.22
CA THR A 67 -5.17 6.93 -0.91
C THR A 67 -5.91 7.17 -2.22
N SER A 68 -6.90 8.07 -2.24
CA SER A 68 -7.63 8.43 -3.46
C SER A 68 -6.72 9.00 -4.55
N ARG A 69 -5.76 9.87 -4.19
CA ARG A 69 -4.80 10.41 -5.17
C ARG A 69 -3.89 9.31 -5.74
N ARG A 70 -3.44 8.39 -4.89
CA ARG A 70 -2.62 7.23 -5.29
C ARG A 70 -3.39 6.31 -6.25
N ASP A 71 -4.68 6.09 -5.99
CA ASP A 71 -5.54 5.25 -6.82
C ASP A 71 -5.82 5.88 -8.19
N GLU A 72 -6.03 7.20 -8.25
CA GLU A 72 -6.18 7.94 -9.51
C GLU A 72 -4.89 7.92 -10.34
N GLU A 73 -3.73 8.19 -9.72
CA GLU A 73 -2.42 8.11 -10.37
C GLU A 73 -2.16 6.71 -10.95
N ASN A 74 -2.50 5.65 -10.20
CA ASN A 74 -2.41 4.28 -10.65
C ASN A 74 -3.37 3.99 -11.82
N SER A 75 -4.61 4.47 -11.74
CA SER A 75 -5.62 4.29 -12.79
C SER A 75 -5.19 4.97 -14.09
N HIS A 76 -4.66 6.19 -13.99
CA HIS A 76 -4.11 6.93 -15.11
C HIS A 76 -2.91 6.20 -15.74
N MET A 77 -2.00 5.67 -14.91
CA MET A 77 -0.85 4.92 -15.38
C MET A 77 -1.27 3.61 -16.06
N LYS A 78 -2.24 2.89 -15.50
CA LYS A 78 -2.81 1.66 -16.06
C LYS A 78 -3.40 1.91 -17.44
N ALA A 79 -4.24 2.93 -17.58
CA ALA A 79 -4.82 3.32 -18.88
C ALA A 79 -3.75 3.68 -19.92
N ARG A 80 -2.66 4.34 -19.51
CA ARG A 80 -1.53 4.64 -20.41
C ARG A 80 -0.79 3.40 -20.88
N ILE A 81 -0.55 2.43 -19.99
CA ILE A 81 0.08 1.15 -20.32
C ILE A 81 -0.82 0.32 -21.23
N ASP A 82 -2.11 0.22 -20.92
CA ASP A 82 -3.06 -0.54 -21.73
C ASP A 82 -3.17 0.08 -23.14
N SER A 83 -3.18 1.41 -23.26
CA SER A 83 -3.11 2.09 -24.57
C SER A 83 -1.81 1.81 -25.32
N GLN A 84 -0.66 1.79 -24.62
CA GLN A 84 0.61 1.44 -25.23
C GLN A 84 0.64 0.00 -25.73
N HIS A 85 0.04 -0.92 -24.97
CA HIS A 85 -0.04 -2.32 -25.34
C HIS A 85 -0.83 -2.50 -26.63
N VAL A 86 -2.03 -1.90 -26.74
CA VAL A 86 -2.85 -1.95 -27.97
C VAL A 86 -2.09 -1.40 -29.18
N ARG A 87 -1.33 -0.31 -29.01
CA ARG A 87 -0.54 0.26 -30.12
C ARG A 87 0.62 -0.63 -30.54
N LEU A 88 1.24 -1.35 -29.60
CA LEU A 88 2.32 -2.28 -29.91
C LEU A 88 1.79 -3.56 -30.58
N ASP A 89 0.66 -4.07 -30.11
CA ASP A 89 -0.03 -5.24 -30.66
C ASP A 89 -0.43 -5.00 -32.13
N SER A 90 -1.11 -3.88 -32.41
CA SER A 90 -1.45 -3.49 -33.78
C SER A 90 -0.23 -3.24 -34.67
N LEU A 91 0.90 -2.80 -34.11
CA LEU A 91 2.14 -2.61 -34.86
C LEU A 91 2.81 -3.97 -35.16
N GLU A 92 2.75 -4.92 -34.23
CA GLU A 92 3.24 -6.28 -34.40
C GLU A 92 2.49 -7.00 -35.52
N ASP A 93 1.15 -6.91 -35.53
CA ASP A 93 0.31 -7.42 -36.62
C ASP A 93 0.71 -6.84 -38.00
N GLN A 94 1.00 -5.55 -38.06
CA GLN A 94 1.43 -4.90 -39.31
C GLN A 94 2.81 -5.39 -39.77
N LEU A 95 3.75 -5.56 -38.84
CA LEU A 95 5.08 -6.09 -39.14
C LEU A 95 4.98 -7.51 -39.69
N ASP A 96 4.06 -8.31 -39.17
CA ASP A 96 3.84 -9.69 -39.63
C ASP A 96 3.29 -9.74 -41.04
N VAL A 97 2.26 -8.93 -41.35
CA VAL A 97 1.72 -8.82 -42.72
C VAL A 97 2.81 -8.43 -43.72
N MET A 98 3.68 -7.49 -43.37
CA MET A 98 4.79 -7.10 -44.23
C MET A 98 5.87 -8.18 -44.36
N ALA A 99 6.01 -9.05 -43.37
CA ALA A 99 6.97 -10.14 -43.37
C ALA A 99 6.48 -11.37 -44.17
N VAL A 100 5.17 -11.53 -44.40
CA VAL A 100 4.58 -12.65 -45.19
C VAL A 100 5.36 -12.92 -46.48
N GLU A 101 5.71 -11.86 -47.23
CA GLU A 101 6.39 -11.96 -48.53
C GLU A 101 7.88 -11.57 -48.48
N ASN A 102 8.47 -11.46 -47.27
CA ASN A 102 9.87 -11.10 -47.10
C ASN A 102 10.59 -12.05 -46.13
N PRO A 103 11.31 -13.08 -46.63
CA PRO A 103 11.96 -14.09 -45.79
C PRO A 103 13.12 -13.51 -44.95
N THR A 104 13.73 -12.41 -45.38
CA THR A 104 14.77 -11.73 -44.58
C THR A 104 14.15 -11.02 -43.38
N MET A 105 12.99 -10.37 -43.56
CA MET A 105 12.27 -9.74 -42.45
C MET A 105 11.67 -10.76 -41.49
N GLN A 106 11.13 -11.88 -41.97
CA GLN A 106 10.65 -12.96 -41.08
C GLN A 106 11.74 -13.41 -40.12
N ARG A 107 12.92 -13.75 -40.65
CA ARG A 107 14.06 -14.16 -39.82
C ARG A 107 14.41 -13.10 -38.76
N ILE A 108 14.51 -11.84 -39.14
CA ILE A 108 14.85 -10.75 -38.20
C ILE A 108 13.76 -10.61 -37.13
N LEU A 109 12.48 -10.67 -37.49
CA LEU A 109 11.38 -10.58 -36.53
C LEU A 109 11.34 -11.78 -35.58
N SER A 110 11.54 -13.01 -36.08
CA SER A 110 11.63 -14.21 -35.25
C SER A 110 12.78 -14.13 -34.23
N GLU A 111 13.96 -13.67 -34.67
CA GLU A 111 15.10 -13.45 -33.78
C GLU A 111 14.81 -12.37 -32.72
N ARG A 112 14.15 -11.27 -33.11
CA ARG A 112 13.73 -10.19 -32.19
C ARG A 112 12.70 -10.68 -31.17
N ARG A 113 11.70 -11.46 -31.59
CA ARG A 113 10.68 -12.07 -30.72
C ARG A 113 11.31 -13.01 -29.70
N ALA A 114 12.24 -13.86 -30.15
CA ALA A 114 12.97 -14.77 -29.26
C ALA A 114 13.78 -14.02 -28.19
N ALA A 115 14.42 -12.90 -28.55
CA ALA A 115 15.16 -12.06 -27.60
C ALA A 115 14.25 -11.36 -26.58
N LEU A 116 12.99 -11.10 -26.94
CA LEU A 116 11.99 -10.46 -26.08
C LEU A 116 11.09 -11.48 -25.35
N GLY A 117 11.26 -12.77 -25.60
CA GLY A 117 10.41 -13.83 -25.03
C GLY A 117 8.98 -13.85 -25.58
N LEU A 118 8.77 -13.28 -26.77
CA LEU A 118 7.48 -13.26 -27.46
C LEU A 118 7.28 -14.53 -28.31
N PRO A 119 6.04 -14.99 -28.53
CA PRO A 119 5.77 -16.14 -29.38
C PRO A 119 6.18 -15.86 -30.83
N VAL A 120 6.67 -16.91 -31.51
CA VAL A 120 6.93 -16.86 -32.95
C VAL A 120 5.60 -16.76 -33.69
N TRP A 121 5.52 -15.86 -34.67
CA TRP A 121 4.34 -15.72 -35.52
C TRP A 121 4.24 -16.92 -36.47
N ASP A 122 3.11 -17.63 -36.41
CA ASP A 122 2.75 -18.69 -37.37
C ASP A 122 1.59 -18.19 -38.26
N PRO A 123 1.78 -18.09 -39.59
CA PRO A 123 0.76 -17.61 -40.53
C PRO A 123 -0.51 -18.48 -40.58
N GLU A 124 -0.47 -19.71 -40.06
CA GLU A 124 -1.49 -20.74 -40.22
C GLU A 124 -2.27 -21.01 -38.92
N GLY A 125 -2.50 -19.97 -38.11
CA GLY A 125 -3.07 -20.11 -36.76
C GLY A 125 -4.08 -19.05 -36.30
N THR A 126 -4.52 -18.13 -37.16
CA THR A 126 -5.55 -17.15 -36.77
C THR A 126 -6.94 -17.79 -36.86
N ASP A 127 -7.36 -18.49 -35.82
CA ASP A 127 -8.78 -18.64 -35.51
C ASP A 127 -9.25 -17.29 -34.95
N PRO A 128 -10.12 -16.53 -35.66
CA PRO A 128 -10.64 -15.24 -35.18
C PRO A 128 -11.50 -15.36 -33.91
N ASN A 129 -11.66 -16.57 -33.34
CA ASN A 129 -12.44 -16.83 -32.15
C ASN A 129 -11.62 -17.32 -30.94
N SER A 130 -10.29 -17.25 -30.96
CA SER A 130 -9.48 -17.54 -29.77
C SER A 130 -9.53 -16.37 -28.77
N GLN A 131 -10.71 -16.14 -28.21
CA GLN A 131 -10.82 -15.44 -26.94
C GLN A 131 -10.00 -16.23 -25.93
N GLN A 132 -8.89 -15.63 -25.48
CA GLN A 132 -8.20 -16.06 -24.26
C GLN A 132 -9.29 -16.32 -23.20
N PRO A 133 -9.41 -17.54 -22.64
CA PRO A 133 -10.31 -17.75 -21.54
C PRO A 133 -9.83 -16.83 -20.42
N SER A 134 -10.60 -15.79 -20.15
CA SER A 134 -10.45 -14.99 -18.95
C SER A 134 -10.56 -15.96 -17.80
N ASN A 135 -9.43 -16.29 -17.18
CA ASN A 135 -9.42 -17.12 -15.99
C ASN A 135 -9.85 -16.19 -14.85
N PRO A 136 -11.08 -16.28 -14.31
CA PRO A 136 -11.39 -15.57 -13.10
C PRO A 136 -10.74 -16.41 -12.00
N THR A 137 -9.55 -16.01 -11.56
CA THR A 137 -9.05 -16.59 -10.31
C THR A 137 -9.90 -16.00 -9.19
N ASP A 138 -10.98 -16.70 -8.89
CA ASP A 138 -11.84 -16.46 -7.75
C ASP A 138 -11.05 -16.78 -6.48
N TYR A 139 -10.44 -15.75 -5.91
CA TYR A 139 -9.66 -15.83 -4.69
C TYR A 139 -10.49 -15.54 -3.42
N PHE A 140 -11.83 -15.43 -3.52
CA PHE A 140 -12.67 -14.98 -2.40
C PHE A 140 -13.65 -16.02 -1.85
N GLU A 141 -13.45 -17.32 -2.07
CA GLU A 141 -14.32 -18.35 -1.48
C GLU A 141 -13.83 -18.96 -0.14
N ASN A 142 -12.81 -18.39 0.52
CA ASN A 142 -12.32 -18.89 1.82
C ASN A 142 -12.00 -17.78 2.83
N MET A 143 -13.03 -17.11 3.38
CA MET A 143 -13.05 -16.58 4.76
C MET A 143 -14.46 -16.57 5.33
#